data_AF-A0A3D4KVI3-F1
#
_entry.id   AF-A0A3D4KVI3-F1
#
_cell.length_a   1.000
_cell.length_b   1.000
_cell.length_c   1.000
_cell.angle_alpha   90.00
_cell.angle_beta   90.00
_cell.angle_gamma   90.00
#
_symmetry.space_group_name_H-M   'P 1'
#
loop_
_entity.id
_entity.type
_entity.pdbx_description
1 polymer ?
#
loop_
_entity_poly.entity_id
_entity_poly.type
_entity_poly.pdbx_seq_one_letter_code
_entity_poly.pdbx_strand_id
1 'polypeptide(L)' 'MDNYHIDTKCVQAGYRPENGEPRQIPIIQSTTFKYDSSEEMGKLFDLEA' A
#
# COMPACT_ATOMS: atom_id res chain seq x y z
N MET A 1 10.14 9.12 -10.31
CA MET A 1 9.13 10.11 -9.84
C MET A 1 9.85 11.30 -9.18
N ASP A 2 11.09 11.52 -9.59
CA ASP A 2 12.10 12.19 -8.74
C ASP A 2 12.11 13.70 -8.95
N ASN A 3 11.59 14.16 -10.10
CA ASN A 3 11.56 15.57 -10.53
C ASN A 3 10.18 16.25 -10.44
N TYR A 4 9.24 15.73 -9.65
CA TYR A 4 7.99 16.45 -9.38
C TYR A 4 8.18 17.50 -8.29
N HIS A 5 7.53 18.66 -8.47
CA HIS A 5 7.38 19.65 -7.41
C HIS A 5 6.70 19.04 -6.18
N ILE A 6 7.01 19.57 -5.01
CA ILE A 6 6.51 19.03 -3.73
C ILE A 6 4.98 19.00 -3.70
N ASP A 7 4.32 20.02 -4.25
CA ASP A 7 2.84 20.09 -4.32
C ASP A 7 2.25 18.92 -5.11
N THR A 8 2.88 18.53 -6.22
CA THR A 8 2.44 17.37 -7.00
C THR A 8 2.66 16.07 -6.24
N LYS A 9 3.78 15.95 -5.52
CA LYS A 9 4.06 14.77 -4.67
C LYS A 9 3.02 14.64 -3.55
N CYS A 10 2.64 15.72 -2.88
CA CYS A 10 1.63 15.70 -1.82
C CYS A 10 0.26 15.15 -2.27
N VAL A 11 -0.09 15.33 -3.55
CA VAL A 11 -1.41 14.90 -4.07
C VAL A 11 -1.36 13.51 -4.73
N GLN A 12 -0.24 13.14 -5.36
CA GLN A 12 -0.18 11.98 -6.26
C GLN A 12 0.79 10.89 -5.80
N ALA A 13 1.63 11.14 -4.79
CA ALA A 13 2.59 10.13 -4.32
C ALA A 13 1.88 9.02 -3.53
N GLY A 14 2.42 7.80 -3.64
CA GLY A 14 1.96 6.64 -2.85
C GLY A 14 0.77 5.88 -3.40
N TYR A 15 -0.02 6.43 -4.32
CA TYR A 15 -1.15 5.73 -4.93
C TYR A 15 -1.30 6.07 -6.42
N ARG A 16 -1.33 5.05 -7.28
CA ARG A 16 -1.44 5.18 -8.73
C ARG A 16 -2.51 4.23 -9.25
N PRO A 17 -3.77 4.68 -9.32
CA PRO A 17 -4.86 3.79 -9.73
C PRO A 17 -4.79 3.48 -11.23
N GLU A 18 -5.01 2.22 -11.57
CA GLU A 18 -5.14 1.73 -12.95
C GLU A 18 -6.60 1.78 -13.45
N ASN A 19 -6.83 1.33 -14.69
CA ASN A 19 -8.17 1.32 -15.28
C ASN A 19 -9.11 0.41 -14.50
N GLY A 20 -10.17 1.01 -13.93
CA GLY A 20 -11.15 0.30 -13.11
C GLY A 20 -10.87 0.38 -11.61
N GLU A 21 -9.75 0.97 -11.18
CA GLU A 21 -9.43 1.15 -9.78
C GLU A 21 -9.99 2.48 -9.22
N PRO A 22 -10.28 2.56 -7.90
CA PRO A 22 -10.71 3.80 -7.27
C PRO A 22 -9.66 4.91 -7.41
N ARG A 23 -10.08 6.16 -7.68
CA ARG A 23 -9.13 7.28 -7.73
C ARG A 23 -8.61 7.74 -6.37
N GLN A 24 -9.29 7.36 -5.30
CA GLN A 24 -8.92 7.65 -3.92
C GLN A 24 -8.47 6.37 -3.23
N ILE A 25 -7.49 6.49 -2.33
CA ILE A 25 -7.04 5.36 -1.52
C ILE A 25 -8.24 4.80 -0.72
N PRO A 26 -8.55 3.50 -0.84
CA PRO A 26 -9.63 2.90 -0.07
C PRO A 26 -9.38 2.97 1.45
N ILE A 27 -10.46 3.12 2.22
CA ILE A 27 -10.39 3.10 3.68
C ILE A 27 -10.38 1.64 4.14
N ILE A 28 -9.22 1.15 4.59
CA ILE A 28 -9.06 -0.24 5.07
C ILE A 28 -9.37 -0.28 6.57
N GLN A 29 -10.64 -0.47 6.92
CA GLN A 29 -11.09 -0.59 8.32
C GLN A 29 -11.11 -2.04 8.81
N SER A 30 -9.98 -2.72 8.69
CA SER A 30 -9.78 -4.04 9.30
C SER A 30 -8.76 -3.94 10.41
N THR A 31 -8.98 -4.67 11.50
CA THR A 31 -8.00 -4.84 12.59
C THR A 31 -7.12 -6.07 12.37
N THR A 32 -7.44 -6.91 11.39
CA THR A 32 -6.74 -8.15 11.09
C THR A 32 -6.49 -8.32 9.59
N PHE A 33 -5.49 -9.13 9.23
CA PHE A 33 -5.12 -9.45 7.86
C PHE A 33 -5.12 -10.98 7.69
N LYS A 34 -5.54 -11.46 6.51
CA LYS A 34 -5.54 -12.88 6.18
C LYS A 34 -4.15 -13.29 5.67
N TYR A 35 -3.62 -14.37 6.21
CA TYR A 35 -2.41 -15.04 5.72
C TYR A 35 -2.78 -16.45 5.24
N ASP A 36 -2.25 -16.87 4.10
CA ASP A 36 -2.52 -18.20 3.57
C ASP A 36 -1.60 -19.27 4.20
N SER A 37 -0.41 -18.88 4.68
CA SER A 37 0.51 -19.73 5.42
C SER A 37 0.97 -19.10 6.75
N SER A 38 1.09 -19.93 7.78
CA SER A 38 1.71 -19.53 9.06
C SER A 38 3.19 -19.15 8.90
N GLU A 39 3.89 -19.70 7.90
CA GLU A 39 5.30 -19.36 7.62
C GLU A 39 5.44 -17.94 7.05
N GLU A 40 4.53 -17.52 6.18
CA GLU A 40 4.50 -16.16 5.62
C GLU A 40 4.21 -15.13 6.71
N MET A 41 3.30 -15.47 7.62
CA MET A 41 3.05 -14.66 8.81
C MET A 41 4.34 -14.52 9.64
N GLY A 42 5.06 -15.61 9.89
CA GLY A 42 6.32 -15.59 10.64
C GLY A 42 7.38 -14.66 10.04
N LYS A 43 7.62 -14.75 8.73
CA LYS A 43 8.61 -13.92 8.03
C LYS A 43 8.33 -12.42 8.11
N LEU A 44 7.05 -12.02 8.11
CA LEU A 44 6.65 -10.62 8.30
C LEU A 44 6.98 -10.12 9.71
N PHE A 45 6.86 -10.96 10.74
CA PHE A 45 7.27 -10.61 12.10
C PHE A 45 8.79 -10.57 12.26
N ASP A 46 9.51 -11.42 11.52
CA ASP A 46 10.97 -11.49 11.54
C ASP A 46 11.65 -10.39 10.68
N LEU A 47 10.88 -9.50 10.03
CA LEU A 47 11.35 -8.43 9.14
C LEU A 47 12.19 -8.94 7.95
N GLU A 48 11.97 -10.18 7.52
CA GLU A 48 12.64 -10.82 6.38
C GLU A 48 11.87 -10.66 5.05
N ALA A 49 10.83 -9.82 5.06
CA ALA A 49 9.93 -9.54 3.95
C ALA A 49 10.33 -8.28 3.16
#